data_AF-A0A1R2ANI0-F1
#
_entry.id   AF-A0A1R2ANI0-F1
#
_cell.length_a   1.000
_cell.length_b   1.000
_cell.length_c   1.000
_cell.angle_alpha   90.00
_cell.angle_beta   90.00
_cell.angle_gamma   90.00
#
_symmetry.space_group_name_H-M   'P 1'
#
loop_
_entity.id
_entity.type
_entity.pdbx_description
1 polymer ?
#
loop_
_entity_poly.entity_id
_entity_poly.type
_entity_poly.pdbx_seq_one_letter_code
_entity_poly.pdbx_strand_id
1 'polypeptide(L)'
;MIYLVLLFLIVFSSACSIDNCEFCSLKSSEICVNCNPGFTRDELEGCHLSLDSDLPTWRIENCEVLNESSCIKCKEGYFLVSGRCEPICESENCTCFLPYTCLHSKRSLVCDYYCSLCDEQNDICLECEEGYGFNEDKFCIECDIYECKDCGDDYTTCNICYDGFYYDENDNDCYECSSEVCEICDPYDPDVCIKCYDDYKFDDNGNCCDFSCLACFSYPDICSECSKGMFMYEDYCYDCSNHCVDCEDENLCYECENGYELDYNNECIESLCNARDCISCPNSKDQCIECKHDLQLDYNGNCCDSACESCSTYSPNCESCYEGMFLEGSSCNYCSSHCKECHDFYYCLSCEDGYNVSDGDCKKNKKSDKSLVLKIVIPIGLAVLATIIVFIFYCIRRKRLKLQKLKKKMDKTQIVSSDIVNISKPTIIIPSPSVNQIPYSIPQGVPTTYSQAPIPPYQQYANPNQNTSVSIPPVYQYNNPSQVNPNIQNPPVAYPQLYNNMGIPSNYNSPTVIDHLNFTTLVPVIQLDSEKAYNGIKLCMVCNEKFDMDPDIRALPCGHPYHGKCIYNHMVVGGKKQCLYCSMGYA
;
A
#
# COMPACT_ATOMS: atom_id res chain seq x y z
N MET A 1 -23.85 -63.21 59.41
CA MET A 1 -22.69 -62.77 58.62
C MET A 1 -23.16 -62.53 57.20
N ILE A 2 -23.50 -61.29 56.82
CA ILE A 2 -23.87 -60.91 55.43
C ILE A 2 -23.28 -59.53 55.09
N TYR A 3 -23.33 -58.57 56.01
CA TYR A 3 -22.74 -57.22 55.92
C TYR A 3 -21.20 -57.12 55.78
N LEU A 4 -20.49 -58.21 55.48
CA LEU A 4 -19.02 -58.25 55.39
C LEU A 4 -18.51 -58.78 54.04
N VAL A 5 -19.41 -58.98 53.06
CA VAL A 5 -19.07 -59.42 51.68
C VAL A 5 -19.34 -58.31 50.65
N LEU A 6 -20.16 -57.30 51.00
CA LEU A 6 -20.55 -56.19 50.13
C LEU A 6 -19.61 -54.96 50.17
N LEU A 7 -18.45 -55.06 50.84
CA LEU A 7 -17.48 -53.96 51.00
C LEU A 7 -16.14 -54.21 50.29
N PHE A 8 -16.06 -55.23 49.44
CA PHE A 8 -14.84 -55.61 48.68
C PHE A 8 -15.05 -55.69 47.16
N LEU A 9 -16.13 -55.09 46.64
CA LEU A 9 -16.42 -54.96 45.20
C LEU A 9 -16.71 -53.49 44.81
N ILE A 10 -15.94 -52.56 45.40
CA ILE A 10 -15.78 -51.20 44.88
C ILE A 10 -14.27 -50.92 44.80
N VAL A 11 -13.62 -51.58 43.84
CA VAL A 11 -12.36 -51.10 43.26
C VAL A 11 -12.75 -50.49 41.93
N PHE A 12 -12.36 -49.24 41.71
CA PHE A 12 -12.88 -48.42 40.63
C PHE A 12 -12.47 -48.96 39.25
N SER A 13 -13.43 -49.51 38.52
CA SER A 13 -13.45 -49.38 37.05
C SER A 13 -14.05 -48.02 36.72
N SER A 14 -13.29 -46.95 36.96
CA SER A 14 -13.58 -45.64 36.38
C SER A 14 -13.44 -45.78 34.87
N ALA A 15 -14.57 -45.81 34.15
CA ALA A 15 -14.55 -45.74 32.70
C ALA A 15 -13.84 -44.43 32.30
N CYS A 16 -12.95 -44.52 31.31
CA CYS A 16 -12.24 -43.37 30.79
C CYS A 16 -13.21 -42.47 30.02
N SER A 17 -12.97 -41.16 30.04
CA SER A 17 -13.81 -40.17 29.35
C SER A 17 -13.40 -39.96 27.88
N ILE A 18 -12.45 -40.77 27.39
CA ILE A 18 -11.93 -40.75 26.02
C ILE A 18 -12.26 -42.10 25.40
N ASP A 19 -12.93 -42.07 24.25
CA ASP A 19 -13.23 -43.27 23.48
C ASP A 19 -11.96 -43.97 23.00
N ASN A 20 -12.05 -45.29 22.85
CA ASN A 20 -10.93 -46.16 22.52
C ASN A 20 -9.72 -46.10 23.50
N CYS A 21 -9.89 -45.51 24.69
CA CYS A 21 -8.88 -45.58 25.74
C CYS A 21 -8.93 -46.90 26.51
N GLU A 22 -7.80 -47.61 26.62
CA GLU A 22 -7.67 -48.83 27.43
C GLU A 22 -7.44 -48.49 28.91
N PHE A 23 -6.60 -47.49 29.17
CA PHE A 23 -6.19 -47.09 30.51
C PHE A 23 -5.94 -45.57 30.58
N CYS A 24 -6.67 -44.87 31.44
CA CYS A 24 -6.56 -43.43 31.69
C CYS A 24 -5.74 -43.10 32.95
N SER A 25 -5.39 -41.83 33.10
CA SER A 25 -4.63 -41.31 34.24
C SER A 25 -5.38 -41.50 35.56
N LEU A 26 -4.65 -41.84 36.63
CA LEU A 26 -5.22 -41.89 37.98
C LEU A 26 -5.58 -40.50 38.52
N LYS A 27 -5.14 -39.42 37.86
CA LYS A 27 -5.51 -38.03 38.17
C LYS A 27 -6.71 -37.51 37.38
N SER A 28 -7.00 -38.05 36.18
CA SER A 28 -8.11 -37.60 35.34
C SER A 28 -8.54 -38.67 34.33
N SER A 29 -9.86 -38.91 34.26
CA SER A 29 -10.46 -39.73 33.19
C SER A 29 -10.43 -39.04 31.82
N GLU A 30 -10.21 -37.72 31.78
CA GLU A 30 -10.00 -36.90 30.57
C GLU A 30 -8.58 -37.05 29.97
N ILE A 31 -7.72 -37.95 30.48
CA ILE A 31 -6.39 -38.23 29.89
C ILE A 31 -6.19 -39.72 29.70
N CYS A 32 -6.00 -40.15 28.45
CA CYS A 32 -5.60 -41.51 28.15
C CYS A 32 -4.08 -41.71 28.32
N VAL A 33 -3.70 -42.80 28.98
CA VAL A 33 -2.32 -43.22 29.23
C VAL A 33 -1.91 -44.35 28.29
N ASN A 34 -2.85 -45.23 27.89
CA ASN A 34 -2.68 -46.24 26.84
C ASN A 34 -4.01 -46.45 26.08
N CYS A 35 -3.98 -46.39 24.73
CA CYS A 35 -5.15 -46.64 23.88
C CYS A 35 -5.36 -48.13 23.58
N ASN A 36 -6.55 -48.48 23.08
CA ASN A 36 -6.88 -49.81 22.58
C ASN A 36 -6.08 -50.17 21.31
N PRO A 37 -5.88 -51.47 21.01
CA PRO A 37 -5.20 -51.90 19.79
C PRO A 37 -5.85 -51.31 18.52
N GLY A 38 -5.02 -50.76 17.63
CA GLY A 38 -5.46 -50.02 16.44
C GLY A 38 -5.50 -48.50 16.63
N PHE A 39 -5.42 -47.99 17.87
CA PHE A 39 -5.40 -46.56 18.18
C PHE A 39 -4.06 -46.16 18.79
N THR A 40 -3.69 -44.90 18.61
CA THR A 40 -2.48 -44.28 19.16
C THR A 40 -2.82 -42.98 19.86
N ARG A 41 -2.09 -42.67 20.93
CA ARG A 41 -2.36 -41.48 21.73
C ARG A 41 -2.13 -40.18 20.96
N ASP A 42 -3.15 -39.34 20.93
CA ASP A 42 -3.08 -37.97 20.40
C ASP A 42 -3.23 -36.91 21.51
N GLU A 43 -2.69 -35.70 21.29
CA GLU A 43 -2.69 -34.60 22.25
C GLU A 43 -4.04 -33.86 22.33
N LEU A 44 -4.80 -33.78 21.24
CA LEU A 44 -6.15 -33.22 21.22
C LEU A 44 -7.20 -34.32 21.50
N GLU A 45 -7.33 -35.30 20.60
CA GLU A 45 -8.37 -36.33 20.62
C GLU A 45 -8.17 -37.38 21.71
N GLY A 46 -6.94 -37.56 22.18
CA GLY A 46 -6.58 -38.57 23.18
C GLY A 46 -6.28 -39.96 22.63
N CYS A 47 -7.07 -40.47 21.68
CA CYS A 47 -6.85 -41.77 21.02
C CYS A 47 -7.32 -41.78 19.55
N HIS A 48 -6.50 -41.26 18.63
CA HIS A 48 -6.75 -41.26 17.19
C HIS A 48 -6.47 -42.65 16.55
N LEU A 49 -7.10 -42.96 15.42
CA LEU A 49 -6.90 -44.20 14.67
C LEU A 49 -5.48 -44.28 14.08
N SER A 50 -4.79 -45.41 14.24
CA SER A 50 -3.44 -45.56 13.70
C SER A 50 -3.47 -46.04 12.24
N LEU A 51 -3.00 -45.19 11.33
CA LEU A 51 -2.86 -45.49 9.89
C LEU A 51 -1.70 -46.47 9.58
N ASP A 52 -0.89 -46.81 10.59
CA ASP A 52 0.32 -47.64 10.44
C ASP A 52 0.01 -49.14 10.61
N SER A 53 -0.14 -49.84 9.48
CA SER A 53 -0.69 -51.21 9.44
C SER A 53 0.24 -52.33 9.93
N ASP A 54 1.50 -52.02 10.24
CA ASP A 54 2.49 -52.97 10.78
C ASP A 54 2.61 -52.94 12.33
N LEU A 55 1.79 -52.14 13.03
CA LEU A 55 1.88 -52.02 14.50
C LEU A 55 1.47 -53.31 15.23
N PRO A 56 2.28 -53.81 16.21
CA PRO A 56 1.98 -55.05 16.92
C PRO A 56 0.78 -54.89 17.86
N THR A 57 -0.13 -55.87 17.82
CA THR A 57 -1.44 -55.91 18.52
C THR A 57 -1.41 -55.94 20.05
N TRP A 58 -0.22 -55.73 20.66
CA TRP A 58 0.04 -55.77 22.10
C TRP A 58 1.09 -54.72 22.53
N ARG A 59 1.17 -53.60 21.80
CA ARG A 59 2.00 -52.43 22.16
C ARG A 59 1.46 -51.74 23.41
N ILE A 60 2.35 -51.39 24.33
CA ILE A 60 2.07 -50.43 25.42
C ILE A 60 2.85 -49.15 25.12
N GLU A 61 2.12 -48.03 25.06
CA GLU A 61 2.65 -46.68 24.87
C GLU A 61 3.77 -46.39 25.87
N ASN A 62 4.89 -45.90 25.37
CA ASN A 62 6.08 -45.50 26.15
C ASN A 62 6.67 -46.55 27.10
N CYS A 63 6.35 -47.84 26.88
CA CYS A 63 7.08 -48.94 27.48
C CYS A 63 8.48 -49.10 26.83
N GLU A 64 9.48 -49.49 27.62
CA GLU A 64 10.83 -49.87 27.17
C GLU A 64 11.04 -51.39 27.31
N VAL A 65 10.52 -52.01 28.37
CA VAL A 65 10.59 -53.46 28.59
C VAL A 65 9.21 -54.00 28.96
N LEU A 66 8.68 -54.86 28.09
CA LEU A 66 7.40 -55.54 28.24
C LEU A 66 7.57 -56.94 28.83
N ASN A 67 6.59 -57.41 29.61
CA ASN A 67 6.43 -58.80 29.99
C ASN A 67 4.97 -59.22 29.82
N GLU A 68 4.71 -60.19 28.93
CA GLU A 68 3.36 -60.59 28.51
C GLU A 68 2.54 -59.36 28.03
N SER A 69 1.46 -58.99 28.73
CA SER A 69 0.61 -57.81 28.44
C SER A 69 0.78 -56.66 29.44
N SER A 70 1.90 -56.63 30.16
CA SER A 70 2.21 -55.63 31.18
C SER A 70 3.60 -55.02 30.96
N CYS A 71 3.71 -53.70 31.07
CA CYS A 71 5.02 -53.06 31.08
C CYS A 71 5.72 -53.32 32.42
N ILE A 72 7.04 -53.51 32.38
CA ILE A 72 7.88 -53.66 33.58
C ILE A 72 8.99 -52.60 33.68
N LYS A 73 9.25 -51.86 32.59
CA LYS A 73 10.09 -50.65 32.59
C LYS A 73 9.58 -49.66 31.54
N CYS A 74 9.29 -48.43 31.94
CA CYS A 74 8.91 -47.34 31.04
C CYS A 74 10.13 -46.57 30.53
N LYS A 75 9.95 -45.83 29.43
CA LYS A 75 10.92 -44.85 28.93
C LYS A 75 11.15 -43.71 29.94
N GLU A 76 12.25 -42.99 29.77
CA GLU A 76 12.54 -41.78 30.55
C GLU A 76 11.41 -40.75 30.45
N GLY A 77 11.10 -40.08 31.57
CA GLY A 77 9.95 -39.17 31.70
C GLY A 77 8.62 -39.84 32.06
N TYR A 78 8.54 -41.18 32.11
CA TYR A 78 7.32 -41.92 32.47
C TYR A 78 7.56 -42.80 33.70
N PHE A 79 6.53 -42.97 34.53
CA PHE A 79 6.53 -43.88 35.68
C PHE A 79 5.52 -45.02 35.50
N LEU A 80 5.82 -46.18 36.10
CA LEU A 80 5.04 -47.41 35.90
C LEU A 80 3.84 -47.46 36.84
N VAL A 81 2.64 -47.50 36.28
CA VAL A 81 1.36 -47.57 37.00
C VAL A 81 0.52 -48.70 36.44
N SER A 82 0.17 -49.68 37.27
CA SER A 82 -0.69 -50.83 36.90
C SER A 82 -0.26 -51.59 35.62
N GLY A 83 1.03 -51.55 35.25
CA GLY A 83 1.53 -52.16 34.00
C GLY A 83 1.43 -51.27 32.76
N ARG A 84 1.17 -49.96 32.91
CA ARG A 84 1.16 -48.92 31.88
C ARG A 84 2.08 -47.75 32.27
N CYS A 85 2.39 -46.85 31.34
CA CYS A 85 3.41 -45.81 31.52
C CYS A 85 2.80 -44.40 31.58
N GLU A 86 2.56 -43.91 32.80
CA GLU A 86 1.98 -42.59 33.06
C GLU A 86 3.08 -41.51 33.01
N PRO A 87 2.89 -40.34 32.36
CA PRO A 87 3.91 -39.30 32.27
C PRO A 87 4.16 -38.60 33.61
N ILE A 88 5.42 -38.21 33.85
CA ILE A 88 5.82 -37.44 35.04
C ILE A 88 5.55 -35.95 34.77
N CYS A 89 4.62 -35.36 35.52
CA CYS A 89 4.29 -33.93 35.40
C CYS A 89 5.19 -33.06 36.31
N GLU A 90 5.38 -31.78 35.98
CA GLU A 90 6.25 -30.86 36.75
C GLU A 90 5.76 -30.57 38.18
N SER A 91 4.47 -30.76 38.47
CA SER A 91 3.89 -30.52 39.79
C SER A 91 2.76 -31.50 40.13
N GLU A 92 2.50 -31.68 41.43
CA GLU A 92 1.50 -32.64 41.92
C GLU A 92 0.07 -32.30 41.47
N ASN A 93 -0.26 -31.01 41.40
CA ASN A 93 -1.57 -30.50 40.95
C ASN A 93 -1.72 -30.47 39.42
N CYS A 94 -0.69 -30.84 38.67
CA CYS A 94 -0.71 -30.84 37.21
C CYS A 94 -1.13 -32.21 36.63
N THR A 95 -1.88 -32.16 35.54
CA THR A 95 -2.14 -33.26 34.61
C THR A 95 -1.38 -33.02 33.31
N CYS A 96 -0.71 -34.05 32.78
CA CYS A 96 0.19 -33.93 31.64
C CYS A 96 -0.03 -35.05 30.62
N PHE A 97 0.10 -34.73 29.33
CA PHE A 97 0.06 -35.70 28.23
C PHE A 97 1.48 -36.21 27.92
N LEU A 98 2.43 -35.29 27.80
CA LEU A 98 3.86 -35.57 27.68
C LEU A 98 4.61 -35.32 29.00
N PRO A 99 5.75 -35.99 29.24
CA PRO A 99 6.60 -35.73 30.41
C PRO A 99 6.98 -34.26 30.50
N TYR A 100 6.81 -33.69 31.70
CA TYR A 100 7.14 -32.30 32.03
C TYR A 100 6.36 -31.23 31.22
N THR A 101 5.30 -31.60 30.48
CA THR A 101 4.42 -30.65 29.76
C THR A 101 3.04 -30.60 30.42
N CYS A 102 2.71 -29.47 31.07
CA CYS A 102 1.47 -29.34 31.81
C CYS A 102 0.28 -28.88 30.95
N LEU A 103 -0.78 -29.68 30.84
CA LEU A 103 -2.03 -29.24 30.20
C LEU A 103 -2.75 -28.26 31.13
N HIS A 104 -3.05 -27.08 30.58
CA HIS A 104 -3.81 -26.02 31.26
C HIS A 104 -5.24 -25.86 30.71
N SER A 105 -5.53 -26.48 29.57
CA SER A 105 -6.88 -26.70 29.05
C SER A 105 -7.45 -28.00 29.60
N LYS A 106 -8.76 -28.02 29.86
CA LYS A 106 -9.52 -29.27 29.80
C LYS A 106 -9.49 -29.78 28.37
N ARG A 107 -9.59 -31.10 28.18
CA ARG A 107 -10.09 -31.60 26.89
C ARG A 107 -11.60 -31.33 26.86
N SER A 108 -11.99 -30.35 26.07
CA SER A 108 -13.37 -30.19 25.66
C SER A 108 -13.77 -31.44 24.87
N LEU A 109 -15.06 -31.76 24.82
CA LEU A 109 -15.57 -32.36 23.59
C LEU A 109 -15.28 -31.33 22.49
N VAL A 110 -14.60 -31.77 21.44
CA VAL A 110 -14.52 -30.98 20.21
C VAL A 110 -15.90 -31.03 19.59
N CYS A 111 -16.30 -29.97 18.90
CA CYS A 111 -17.41 -30.04 17.95
C CYS A 111 -17.27 -31.27 17.03
N ASP A 112 -18.38 -31.78 16.51
CA ASP A 112 -18.31 -32.77 15.45
C ASP A 112 -17.54 -32.23 14.24
N TYR A 113 -16.97 -33.12 13.44
CA TYR A 113 -16.12 -32.74 12.32
C TYR A 113 -16.89 -31.84 11.33
N TYR A 114 -16.19 -30.82 10.80
CA TYR A 114 -16.75 -29.83 9.88
C TYR A 114 -17.88 -28.94 10.47
N CYS A 115 -17.86 -28.73 11.78
CA CYS A 115 -18.73 -27.78 12.47
C CYS A 115 -17.97 -26.49 12.86
N SER A 116 -18.46 -25.33 12.43
CA SER A 116 -17.85 -24.02 12.70
C SER A 116 -18.31 -23.39 14.02
N LEU A 117 -19.52 -23.73 14.51
CA LEU A 117 -20.06 -23.25 15.78
C LEU A 117 -20.91 -24.32 16.49
N CYS A 118 -20.65 -24.56 17.78
CA CYS A 118 -21.45 -25.43 18.65
C CYS A 118 -22.21 -24.68 19.74
N ASP A 119 -23.11 -25.41 20.41
CA ASP A 119 -23.77 -24.98 21.63
C ASP A 119 -22.82 -24.84 22.85
N GLU A 120 -23.34 -24.31 23.97
CA GLU A 120 -22.56 -24.13 25.22
C GLU A 120 -22.08 -25.46 25.85
N GLN A 121 -22.46 -26.61 25.30
CA GLN A 121 -22.08 -27.95 25.78
C GLN A 121 -20.99 -28.58 24.89
N ASN A 122 -20.89 -28.16 23.62
CA ASN A 122 -20.18 -28.84 22.53
C ASN A 122 -20.80 -30.21 22.17
N ASP A 123 -22.08 -30.40 22.49
CA ASP A 123 -22.84 -31.63 22.21
C ASP A 123 -23.67 -31.51 20.90
N ILE A 124 -23.95 -30.28 20.44
CA ILE A 124 -24.78 -29.99 19.26
C ILE A 124 -24.09 -28.93 18.39
N CYS A 125 -23.96 -29.23 17.09
CA CYS A 125 -23.53 -28.26 16.10
C CYS A 125 -24.67 -27.29 15.73
N LEU A 126 -24.36 -26.01 15.58
CA LEU A 126 -25.28 -24.92 15.27
C LEU A 126 -25.02 -24.29 13.89
N GLU A 127 -23.79 -24.39 13.38
CA GLU A 127 -23.35 -23.84 12.10
C GLU A 127 -22.22 -24.75 11.56
N CYS A 128 -22.33 -25.21 10.31
CA CYS A 128 -21.31 -26.07 9.68
C CYS A 128 -20.15 -25.21 9.10
N GLU A 129 -19.07 -25.85 8.66
CA GLU A 129 -18.02 -25.22 7.85
C GLU A 129 -18.49 -25.08 6.37
N GLU A 130 -17.84 -24.21 5.58
CA GLU A 130 -18.19 -24.02 4.17
C GLU A 130 -18.08 -25.35 3.38
N GLY A 131 -19.10 -25.67 2.59
CA GLY A 131 -19.24 -26.94 1.86
C GLY A 131 -20.00 -28.05 2.62
N TYR A 132 -20.49 -27.77 3.83
CA TYR A 132 -21.18 -28.75 4.69
C TYR A 132 -22.55 -28.24 5.16
N GLY A 133 -23.45 -29.17 5.44
CA GLY A 133 -24.78 -28.91 5.97
C GLY A 133 -25.33 -30.07 6.77
N PHE A 134 -26.53 -29.89 7.34
CA PHE A 134 -27.06 -30.81 8.33
C PHE A 134 -27.78 -32.03 7.75
N ASN A 135 -27.57 -33.19 8.37
CA ASN A 135 -28.39 -34.39 8.15
C ASN A 135 -29.54 -34.54 9.19
N GLU A 136 -30.34 -35.62 9.06
CA GLU A 136 -31.49 -35.90 9.95
C GLU A 136 -31.12 -35.94 11.46
N ASP A 137 -29.88 -36.33 11.80
CA ASP A 137 -29.37 -36.43 13.17
C ASP A 137 -28.64 -35.16 13.66
N LYS A 138 -28.60 -34.09 12.84
CA LYS A 138 -27.86 -32.82 13.08
C LYS A 138 -26.32 -32.93 13.16
N PHE A 139 -25.74 -33.87 12.44
CA PHE A 139 -24.31 -33.86 12.11
C PHE A 139 -24.07 -33.08 10.80
N CYS A 140 -22.89 -32.47 10.67
CA CYS A 140 -22.45 -31.79 9.44
C CYS A 140 -21.86 -32.79 8.46
N ILE A 141 -22.38 -32.83 7.23
CA ILE A 141 -21.86 -33.64 6.13
C ILE A 141 -21.77 -32.79 4.86
N GLU A 142 -20.89 -33.22 3.94
CA GLU A 142 -20.65 -32.58 2.64
C GLU A 142 -21.98 -32.42 1.88
N CYS A 143 -22.19 -31.27 1.23
CA CYS A 143 -23.43 -31.01 0.49
C CYS A 143 -23.59 -32.01 -0.68
N ASP A 144 -24.78 -32.60 -0.83
CA ASP A 144 -25.09 -33.58 -1.90
C ASP A 144 -25.16 -32.92 -3.30
N ILE A 145 -25.27 -31.58 -3.36
CA ILE A 145 -25.31 -30.77 -4.58
C ILE A 145 -23.90 -30.32 -4.95
N TYR A 146 -23.53 -30.54 -6.22
CA TYR A 146 -22.22 -30.22 -6.76
C TYR A 146 -21.98 -28.70 -6.77
N GLU A 147 -20.79 -28.28 -6.36
CA GLU A 147 -20.38 -26.87 -6.20
C GLU A 147 -21.31 -26.01 -5.30
N CYS A 148 -22.07 -26.65 -4.40
CA CYS A 148 -22.78 -25.95 -3.32
C CYS A 148 -21.80 -25.56 -2.20
N LYS A 149 -21.89 -24.30 -1.76
CA LYS A 149 -21.07 -23.72 -0.68
C LYS A 149 -21.77 -23.73 0.68
N ASP A 150 -23.10 -23.58 0.70
CA ASP A 150 -23.91 -23.63 1.91
C ASP A 150 -25.23 -24.37 1.64
N CYS A 151 -25.37 -25.57 2.18
CA CYS A 151 -26.60 -26.36 2.18
C CYS A 151 -27.42 -26.24 3.48
N GLY A 152 -26.89 -25.56 4.51
CA GLY A 152 -27.65 -25.15 5.69
C GLY A 152 -28.36 -26.28 6.44
N ASP A 153 -29.66 -26.12 6.68
CA ASP A 153 -30.49 -27.01 7.52
C ASP A 153 -30.72 -28.42 6.94
N ASP A 154 -30.47 -28.64 5.63
CA ASP A 154 -30.62 -29.91 4.91
C ASP A 154 -29.54 -30.05 3.82
N TYR A 155 -28.60 -30.98 4.02
CA TYR A 155 -27.48 -31.23 3.13
C TYR A 155 -27.86 -31.61 1.67
N THR A 156 -29.13 -31.94 1.40
CA THR A 156 -29.66 -32.24 0.06
C THR A 156 -30.23 -31.01 -0.68
N THR A 157 -30.15 -29.83 -0.07
CA THR A 157 -30.57 -28.53 -0.64
C THR A 157 -29.37 -27.60 -0.81
N CYS A 158 -29.52 -26.50 -1.54
CA CYS A 158 -28.47 -25.47 -1.59
C CYS A 158 -29.07 -24.07 -1.38
N ASN A 159 -28.37 -23.25 -0.61
CA ASN A 159 -28.72 -21.85 -0.34
C ASN A 159 -27.76 -20.88 -1.03
N ILE A 160 -26.49 -21.28 -1.17
CA ILE A 160 -25.41 -20.49 -1.79
C ILE A 160 -24.45 -21.45 -2.50
N CYS A 161 -24.13 -21.19 -3.77
CA CYS A 161 -23.10 -21.92 -4.54
C CYS A 161 -21.69 -21.33 -4.32
N TYR A 162 -20.64 -22.00 -4.80
CA TYR A 162 -19.30 -21.39 -4.81
C TYR A 162 -19.17 -20.24 -5.81
N ASP A 163 -18.15 -19.40 -5.61
CA ASP A 163 -17.75 -18.35 -6.55
C ASP A 163 -17.56 -18.94 -7.96
N GLY A 164 -18.21 -18.33 -8.96
CA GLY A 164 -18.29 -18.84 -10.34
C GLY A 164 -19.60 -19.58 -10.69
N PHE A 165 -20.46 -19.81 -9.69
CA PHE A 165 -21.75 -20.50 -9.85
C PHE A 165 -22.94 -19.68 -9.31
N TYR A 166 -24.10 -19.86 -9.93
CA TYR A 166 -25.40 -19.35 -9.45
C TYR A 166 -26.35 -20.50 -9.11
N TYR A 167 -27.39 -20.21 -8.33
CA TYR A 167 -28.39 -21.19 -7.89
C TYR A 167 -29.69 -21.10 -8.70
N ASP A 168 -30.16 -22.23 -9.26
CA ASP A 168 -31.44 -22.29 -9.98
C ASP A 168 -32.55 -22.91 -9.10
N GLU A 169 -33.53 -22.09 -8.70
CA GLU A 169 -34.70 -22.50 -7.90
C GLU A 169 -35.58 -23.59 -8.58
N ASN A 170 -35.48 -23.79 -9.89
CA ASN A 170 -36.34 -24.72 -10.63
C ASN A 170 -35.87 -26.18 -10.51
N ASP A 171 -34.55 -26.39 -10.58
CA ASP A 171 -33.91 -27.71 -10.53
C ASP A 171 -33.19 -27.98 -9.19
N ASN A 172 -33.01 -26.96 -8.32
CA ASN A 172 -32.36 -27.05 -7.00
C ASN A 172 -30.91 -27.57 -7.14
N ASP A 173 -30.11 -26.83 -7.90
CA ASP A 173 -28.77 -27.20 -8.36
C ASP A 173 -27.92 -25.94 -8.60
N CYS A 174 -26.60 -26.10 -8.71
CA CYS A 174 -25.66 -24.99 -8.96
C CYS A 174 -25.12 -25.06 -10.39
N TYR A 175 -25.17 -23.94 -11.12
CA TYR A 175 -24.72 -23.85 -12.52
C TYR A 175 -23.70 -22.73 -12.72
N GLU A 176 -22.77 -22.93 -13.66
CA GLU A 176 -21.74 -21.95 -14.03
C GLU A 176 -22.37 -20.62 -14.51
N CYS A 177 -21.72 -19.48 -14.22
CA CYS A 177 -22.14 -18.16 -14.72
C CYS A 177 -22.27 -18.12 -16.26
N SER A 178 -23.14 -17.27 -16.82
CA SER A 178 -23.38 -17.17 -18.28
C SER A 178 -22.15 -16.78 -19.10
N SER A 179 -21.09 -16.28 -18.46
CA SER A 179 -19.89 -15.75 -19.10
C SER A 179 -18.63 -16.41 -18.55
N GLU A 180 -17.88 -17.10 -19.42
CA GLU A 180 -16.63 -17.80 -19.09
C GLU A 180 -15.53 -16.88 -18.50
N VAL A 181 -15.67 -15.55 -18.64
CA VAL A 181 -14.71 -14.55 -18.09
C VAL A 181 -15.19 -13.88 -16.79
N CYS A 182 -16.36 -14.27 -16.30
CA CYS A 182 -16.86 -13.86 -14.99
C CYS A 182 -16.32 -14.82 -13.92
N GLU A 183 -15.64 -14.27 -12.91
CA GLU A 183 -15.16 -15.03 -11.75
C GLU A 183 -16.26 -15.15 -10.68
N ILE A 184 -17.13 -14.15 -10.56
CA ILE A 184 -18.26 -14.14 -9.61
C ILE A 184 -19.45 -13.44 -10.28
N CYS A 185 -20.55 -14.15 -10.52
CA CYS A 185 -21.85 -13.57 -10.92
C CYS A 185 -22.79 -13.36 -9.73
N ASP A 186 -23.96 -12.76 -9.95
CA ASP A 186 -25.02 -12.70 -8.94
C ASP A 186 -25.55 -14.11 -8.64
N PRO A 187 -25.71 -14.51 -7.37
CA PRO A 187 -26.18 -15.86 -7.01
C PRO A 187 -27.55 -16.26 -7.60
N TYR A 188 -28.33 -15.32 -8.13
CA TYR A 188 -29.66 -15.56 -8.71
C TYR A 188 -29.83 -15.04 -10.15
N ASP A 189 -28.79 -14.46 -10.77
CA ASP A 189 -28.84 -13.95 -12.15
C ASP A 189 -27.47 -14.12 -12.86
N PRO A 190 -27.30 -15.19 -13.67
CA PRO A 190 -26.00 -15.53 -14.27
C PRO A 190 -25.52 -14.55 -15.34
N ASP A 191 -26.39 -13.67 -15.85
CA ASP A 191 -26.03 -12.62 -16.80
C ASP A 191 -25.44 -11.38 -16.08
N VAL A 192 -25.56 -11.28 -14.75
CA VAL A 192 -25.05 -10.17 -13.94
C VAL A 192 -23.70 -10.53 -13.32
N CYS A 193 -22.61 -10.05 -13.91
CA CYS A 193 -21.28 -10.26 -13.34
C CYS A 193 -20.93 -9.26 -12.22
N ILE A 194 -20.42 -9.76 -11.09
CA ILE A 194 -19.96 -8.99 -9.92
C ILE A 194 -18.43 -8.82 -9.93
N LYS A 195 -17.69 -9.82 -10.43
CA LYS A 195 -16.23 -9.76 -10.58
C LYS A 195 -15.77 -10.47 -11.86
N CYS A 196 -15.01 -9.79 -12.70
CA CYS A 196 -14.28 -10.40 -13.81
C CYS A 196 -12.98 -11.08 -13.32
N TYR A 197 -12.45 -12.05 -14.07
CA TYR A 197 -11.08 -12.54 -13.85
C TYR A 197 -10.02 -11.45 -14.08
N ASP A 198 -8.81 -11.65 -13.54
CA ASP A 198 -7.73 -10.64 -13.47
C ASP A 198 -7.27 -10.04 -14.82
N ASP A 199 -7.50 -10.72 -15.96
CA ASP A 199 -7.18 -10.25 -17.32
C ASP A 199 -8.36 -9.49 -18.00
N TYR A 200 -9.43 -9.21 -17.26
CA TYR A 200 -10.65 -8.55 -17.76
C TYR A 200 -11.09 -7.39 -16.86
N LYS A 201 -11.90 -6.47 -17.41
CA LYS A 201 -12.42 -5.29 -16.71
C LYS A 201 -13.88 -5.00 -17.08
N PHE A 202 -14.59 -4.30 -16.21
CA PHE A 202 -15.93 -3.81 -16.49
C PHE A 202 -15.93 -2.65 -17.49
N ASP A 203 -16.85 -2.68 -18.46
CA ASP A 203 -17.26 -1.50 -19.24
C ASP A 203 -18.30 -0.65 -18.50
N ASP A 204 -18.72 0.47 -19.10
CA ASP A 204 -19.76 1.37 -18.56
C ASP A 204 -21.16 0.73 -18.44
N ASN A 205 -21.37 -0.48 -18.99
CA ASN A 205 -22.64 -1.22 -18.95
C ASN A 205 -22.63 -2.35 -17.89
N GLY A 206 -21.45 -2.78 -17.42
CA GLY A 206 -21.27 -3.92 -16.51
C GLY A 206 -20.83 -5.23 -17.20
N ASN A 207 -20.43 -5.19 -18.48
CA ASN A 207 -19.87 -6.35 -19.16
C ASN A 207 -18.39 -6.54 -18.79
N CYS A 208 -17.93 -7.78 -18.63
CA CYS A 208 -16.51 -8.10 -18.53
C CYS A 208 -15.87 -8.15 -19.92
N CYS A 209 -15.00 -7.19 -20.22
CA CYS A 209 -14.30 -7.01 -21.48
C CYS A 209 -12.79 -7.20 -21.32
N ASP A 210 -12.12 -7.62 -22.37
CA ASP A 210 -10.65 -7.69 -22.44
C ASP A 210 -10.03 -6.30 -22.20
N PHE A 211 -8.81 -6.23 -21.64
CA PHE A 211 -8.13 -4.95 -21.40
C PHE A 211 -7.95 -4.09 -22.66
N SER A 212 -7.88 -4.69 -23.85
CA SER A 212 -7.78 -4.02 -25.14
C SER A 212 -9.06 -3.26 -25.55
N CYS A 213 -10.24 -3.73 -25.14
CA CYS A 213 -11.50 -3.02 -25.34
C CYS A 213 -11.64 -1.88 -24.32
N LEU A 214 -12.27 -0.76 -24.69
CA LEU A 214 -12.89 0.17 -23.71
C LEU A 214 -14.32 -0.28 -23.38
N ALA A 215 -15.02 -0.83 -24.36
CA ALA A 215 -16.31 -1.52 -24.22
C ALA A 215 -16.40 -2.66 -25.25
N CYS A 216 -17.15 -3.72 -24.95
CA CYS A 216 -17.27 -4.93 -25.76
C CYS A 216 -18.73 -5.29 -26.08
N PHE A 217 -18.93 -6.29 -26.93
CA PHE A 217 -20.24 -6.88 -27.19
C PHE A 217 -20.45 -8.13 -26.30
N SER A 218 -21.32 -9.06 -26.71
CA SER A 218 -21.58 -10.32 -25.99
C SER A 218 -20.39 -11.29 -25.92
N TYR A 219 -19.23 -10.92 -26.46
CA TYR A 219 -17.98 -11.67 -26.38
C TYR A 219 -16.88 -10.71 -25.87
N PRO A 220 -16.08 -11.08 -24.84
CA PRO A 220 -15.18 -10.16 -24.13
C PRO A 220 -14.08 -9.54 -25.00
N ASP A 221 -13.67 -10.26 -26.03
CA ASP A 221 -12.60 -9.95 -26.99
C ASP A 221 -13.09 -9.19 -28.23
N ILE A 222 -14.41 -9.11 -28.46
CA ILE A 222 -15.01 -8.37 -29.58
C ILE A 222 -15.42 -6.98 -29.09
N CYS A 223 -14.58 -5.99 -29.40
CA CYS A 223 -14.69 -4.64 -28.88
C CYS A 223 -15.65 -3.77 -29.70
N SER A 224 -16.47 -2.97 -29.01
CA SER A 224 -17.26 -1.88 -29.61
C SER A 224 -16.54 -0.54 -29.62
N GLU A 225 -15.52 -0.38 -28.75
CA GLU A 225 -14.60 0.76 -28.67
C GLU A 225 -13.26 0.26 -28.10
N CYS A 226 -12.12 0.81 -28.53
CA CYS A 226 -10.78 0.39 -28.07
C CYS A 226 -10.25 1.23 -26.89
N SER A 227 -9.37 0.63 -26.10
CA SER A 227 -8.54 1.34 -25.11
C SER A 227 -7.62 2.37 -25.79
N LYS A 228 -7.26 3.45 -25.07
CA LYS A 228 -6.32 4.47 -25.57
C LYS A 228 -4.96 3.84 -25.88
N GLY A 229 -4.38 4.19 -27.04
CA GLY A 229 -3.14 3.58 -27.55
C GLY A 229 -3.36 2.34 -28.42
N MET A 230 -4.60 2.05 -28.82
CA MET A 230 -4.95 0.90 -29.67
C MET A 230 -5.90 1.32 -30.81
N PHE A 231 -5.82 0.63 -31.95
CA PHE A 231 -6.71 0.80 -33.10
C PHE A 231 -7.60 -0.42 -33.32
N MET A 232 -8.73 -0.23 -34.01
CA MET A 232 -9.73 -1.27 -34.26
C MET A 232 -9.56 -1.91 -35.64
N TYR A 233 -9.52 -3.24 -35.70
CA TYR A 233 -9.49 -4.01 -36.95
C TYR A 233 -10.34 -5.29 -36.83
N GLU A 234 -11.31 -5.45 -37.73
CA GLU A 234 -12.30 -6.55 -37.74
C GLU A 234 -12.94 -6.82 -36.35
N ASP A 235 -13.32 -5.72 -35.66
CA ASP A 235 -13.94 -5.68 -34.32
C ASP A 235 -13.02 -6.12 -33.15
N TYR A 236 -11.72 -6.34 -33.38
CA TYR A 236 -10.69 -6.52 -32.34
C TYR A 236 -9.82 -5.26 -32.19
N CYS A 237 -9.17 -5.08 -31.04
CA CYS A 237 -8.27 -3.96 -30.79
C CYS A 237 -6.80 -4.39 -30.76
N TYR A 238 -5.93 -3.63 -31.43
CA TYR A 238 -4.50 -3.90 -31.60
C TYR A 238 -3.66 -2.70 -31.15
N ASP A 239 -2.51 -2.93 -30.53
CA ASP A 239 -1.60 -1.87 -30.08
C ASP A 239 -1.18 -0.95 -31.24
N CYS A 240 -1.21 0.36 -31.01
CA CYS A 240 -0.55 1.32 -31.90
C CYS A 240 0.98 1.11 -31.89
N SER A 241 1.67 1.65 -32.90
CA SER A 241 3.14 1.70 -32.91
C SER A 241 3.71 2.36 -31.63
N ASN A 242 4.92 1.95 -31.22
CA ASN A 242 5.55 2.38 -29.97
C ASN A 242 5.47 3.90 -29.75
N HIS A 243 5.06 4.31 -28.54
CA HIS A 243 4.89 5.70 -28.12
C HIS A 243 3.83 6.51 -28.89
N CYS A 244 2.96 5.84 -29.64
CA CYS A 244 1.74 6.42 -30.21
C CYS A 244 0.56 6.21 -29.26
N VAL A 245 -0.35 7.18 -29.19
CA VAL A 245 -1.54 7.13 -28.31
C VAL A 245 -2.87 7.28 -29.04
N ASP A 246 -2.84 7.58 -30.35
CA ASP A 246 -3.97 7.63 -31.28
C ASP A 246 -3.47 7.28 -32.70
N CYS A 247 -4.02 6.24 -33.34
CA CYS A 247 -3.59 5.75 -34.66
C CYS A 247 -4.76 5.14 -35.46
N GLU A 248 -4.62 5.10 -36.80
CA GLU A 248 -5.58 4.42 -37.69
C GLU A 248 -5.20 2.95 -37.96
N ASP A 249 -3.89 2.68 -38.05
CA ASP A 249 -3.30 1.36 -38.21
C ASP A 249 -1.87 1.32 -37.60
N GLU A 250 -1.23 0.15 -37.63
CA GLU A 250 0.12 -0.09 -37.07
C GLU A 250 1.20 0.91 -37.54
N ASN A 251 1.02 1.56 -38.71
CA ASN A 251 1.97 2.47 -39.35
C ASN A 251 1.57 3.96 -39.26
N LEU A 252 0.32 4.30 -38.91
CA LEU A 252 -0.21 5.66 -39.05
C LEU A 252 -0.62 6.27 -37.71
N CYS A 253 0.34 6.91 -37.04
CA CYS A 253 0.10 7.65 -35.79
C CYS A 253 -0.39 9.09 -36.00
N TYR A 254 -1.27 9.56 -35.11
CA TYR A 254 -1.85 10.90 -35.05
C TYR A 254 -1.45 11.70 -33.79
N GLU A 255 -1.30 11.06 -32.63
CA GLU A 255 -0.83 11.68 -31.37
C GLU A 255 0.24 10.79 -30.72
N CYS A 256 1.36 11.37 -30.26
CA CYS A 256 2.42 10.65 -29.55
C CYS A 256 2.35 10.86 -28.02
N GLU A 257 3.00 9.97 -27.27
CA GLU A 257 3.21 10.11 -25.83
C GLU A 257 4.00 11.38 -25.46
N ASN A 258 3.82 11.87 -24.23
CA ASN A 258 4.56 13.02 -23.72
C ASN A 258 6.07 12.76 -23.74
N GLY A 259 6.82 13.57 -24.49
CA GLY A 259 8.26 13.40 -24.72
C GLY A 259 8.60 12.91 -26.13
N TYR A 260 7.60 12.56 -26.94
CA TYR A 260 7.75 12.12 -28.32
C TYR A 260 7.09 13.11 -29.29
N GLU A 261 7.55 13.11 -30.54
CA GLU A 261 7.02 13.90 -31.65
C GLU A 261 6.86 13.04 -32.90
N LEU A 262 5.89 13.38 -33.76
CA LEU A 262 5.74 12.72 -35.07
C LEU A 262 6.88 13.13 -36.01
N ASP A 263 7.48 12.14 -36.64
CA ASP A 263 8.47 12.32 -37.70
C ASP A 263 7.81 12.54 -39.09
N TYR A 264 8.57 12.47 -40.18
CA TYR A 264 8.05 12.65 -41.55
C TYR A 264 7.40 11.40 -42.17
N ASN A 265 7.38 10.26 -41.45
CA ASN A 265 6.73 9.00 -41.81
C ASN A 265 5.51 8.68 -40.92
N ASN A 266 5.14 9.57 -40.00
CA ASN A 266 4.15 9.34 -38.92
C ASN A 266 4.62 8.35 -37.83
N GLU A 267 5.93 8.16 -37.65
CA GLU A 267 6.49 7.43 -36.50
C GLU A 267 6.72 8.36 -35.30
N CYS A 268 6.50 7.89 -34.07
CA CYS A 268 6.78 8.65 -32.85
C CYS A 268 8.26 8.51 -32.43
N ILE A 269 9.01 9.62 -32.54
CA ILE A 269 10.43 9.69 -32.17
C ILE A 269 10.63 10.53 -30.91
N GLU A 270 11.68 10.22 -30.12
CA GLU A 270 12.02 11.00 -28.92
C GLU A 270 12.26 12.47 -29.28
N SER A 271 11.56 13.40 -28.62
CA SER A 271 11.61 14.84 -28.91
C SER A 271 12.87 15.46 -28.30
N LEU A 272 14.00 15.15 -28.93
CA LEU A 272 15.33 15.60 -28.52
C LEU A 272 15.49 17.12 -28.68
N CYS A 273 15.69 17.81 -27.56
CA CYS A 273 16.08 19.22 -27.53
C CYS A 273 17.53 19.40 -28.03
N ASN A 274 17.75 20.40 -28.90
CA ASN A 274 19.10 20.86 -29.26
C ASN A 274 19.77 21.59 -28.08
N ALA A 275 18.96 22.27 -27.26
CA ALA A 275 19.39 22.95 -26.05
C ALA A 275 20.01 21.95 -25.06
N ARG A 276 21.31 22.11 -24.76
CA ARG A 276 22.01 21.21 -23.84
C ARG A 276 21.48 21.32 -22.42
N ASP A 277 21.38 20.15 -21.80
CA ASP A 277 20.96 19.96 -20.42
C ASP A 277 19.58 20.57 -20.08
N CYS A 278 18.76 20.65 -21.13
CA CYS A 278 17.32 20.79 -21.09
C CYS A 278 16.62 19.45 -20.75
N ILE A 279 15.40 19.55 -20.22
CA ILE A 279 14.41 18.47 -20.05
C ILE A 279 13.26 18.62 -21.05
N SER A 280 12.79 19.86 -21.30
CA SER A 280 11.60 20.10 -22.14
C SER A 280 11.72 21.39 -22.98
N CYS A 281 11.35 21.32 -24.26
CA CYS A 281 11.50 22.39 -25.25
C CYS A 281 10.31 22.51 -26.25
N PRO A 282 9.04 22.55 -25.78
CA PRO A 282 7.85 22.28 -26.61
C PRO A 282 7.53 23.35 -27.66
N ASN A 283 8.19 24.52 -27.63
CA ASN A 283 7.97 25.61 -28.58
C ASN A 283 9.03 25.67 -29.70
N SER A 284 10.21 25.10 -29.46
CA SER A 284 11.35 25.05 -30.39
C SER A 284 12.45 24.20 -29.76
N LYS A 285 13.10 23.33 -30.54
CA LYS A 285 14.22 22.48 -30.06
C LYS A 285 15.39 23.28 -29.49
N ASP A 286 15.52 24.56 -29.86
CA ASP A 286 16.56 25.48 -29.38
C ASP A 286 16.14 26.29 -28.13
N GLN A 287 14.88 26.23 -27.69
CA GLN A 287 14.38 26.96 -26.52
C GLN A 287 13.89 26.02 -25.42
N CYS A 288 14.65 25.94 -24.34
CA CYS A 288 14.26 25.18 -23.17
C CYS A 288 13.21 25.91 -22.32
N ILE A 289 12.39 25.16 -21.59
CA ILE A 289 11.50 25.67 -20.52
C ILE A 289 11.80 25.07 -19.14
N GLU A 290 12.49 23.93 -19.09
CA GLU A 290 12.82 23.22 -17.85
C GLU A 290 14.20 22.56 -17.98
N CYS A 291 15.11 22.84 -17.05
CA CYS A 291 16.50 22.39 -17.09
C CYS A 291 16.73 21.16 -16.19
N LYS A 292 17.81 20.43 -16.48
CA LYS A 292 18.31 19.38 -15.58
C LYS A 292 18.70 19.96 -14.22
N HIS A 293 18.72 19.09 -13.21
CA HIS A 293 18.98 19.47 -11.81
C HIS A 293 20.23 20.35 -11.64
N ASP A 294 20.15 21.25 -10.67
CA ASP A 294 21.14 22.28 -10.30
C ASP A 294 21.43 23.35 -11.38
N LEU A 295 20.72 23.33 -12.52
CA LEU A 295 20.72 24.40 -13.52
C LEU A 295 19.44 25.25 -13.47
N GLN A 296 19.55 26.50 -13.90
CA GLN A 296 18.45 27.47 -13.98
C GLN A 296 18.26 27.98 -15.42
N LEU A 297 17.05 28.44 -15.75
CA LEU A 297 16.72 28.95 -17.07
C LEU A 297 17.03 30.46 -17.17
N ASP A 298 17.75 30.88 -18.21
CA ASP A 298 17.88 32.32 -18.53
C ASP A 298 16.67 32.88 -19.29
N TYR A 299 16.67 34.18 -19.57
CA TYR A 299 15.60 34.85 -20.29
C TYR A 299 15.53 34.51 -21.80
N ASN A 300 16.47 33.73 -22.34
CA ASN A 300 16.51 33.28 -23.73
C ASN A 300 16.00 31.84 -23.89
N GLY A 301 15.96 31.05 -22.80
CA GLY A 301 15.67 29.62 -22.80
C GLY A 301 16.91 28.72 -22.78
N ASN A 302 18.06 29.23 -22.31
CA ASN A 302 19.27 28.43 -22.06
C ASN A 302 19.31 27.90 -20.62
N CYS A 303 19.95 26.74 -20.42
CA CYS A 303 20.19 26.18 -19.09
C CYS A 303 21.58 26.57 -18.56
N CYS A 304 21.62 27.31 -17.45
CA CYS A 304 22.80 27.96 -16.90
C CYS A 304 23.13 27.49 -15.48
N ASP A 305 24.36 27.69 -15.02
CA ASP A 305 24.68 27.59 -13.60
C ASP A 305 23.85 28.61 -12.79
N SER A 306 23.48 28.24 -11.56
CA SER A 306 22.90 29.09 -10.51
C SER A 306 23.55 30.47 -10.31
N ALA A 307 24.83 30.64 -10.68
CA ALA A 307 25.58 31.88 -10.55
C ALA A 307 25.55 32.78 -11.80
N CYS A 308 25.13 32.27 -12.97
CA CYS A 308 25.01 33.06 -14.19
C CYS A 308 23.75 33.95 -14.17
N GLU A 309 23.82 35.15 -14.75
CA GLU A 309 22.61 35.91 -15.13
C GLU A 309 22.14 35.53 -16.56
N SER A 310 23.08 35.24 -17.46
CA SER A 310 22.85 34.57 -18.74
C SER A 310 23.99 33.62 -19.09
N CYS A 311 23.72 32.66 -19.97
CA CYS A 311 24.72 31.71 -20.46
C CYS A 311 24.62 31.50 -21.97
N SER A 312 25.69 30.97 -22.55
CA SER A 312 25.69 30.56 -23.95
C SER A 312 24.80 29.33 -24.18
N THR A 313 24.44 29.05 -25.43
CA THR A 313 23.77 27.78 -25.82
C THR A 313 24.56 26.52 -25.50
N TYR A 314 25.85 26.65 -25.16
CA TYR A 314 26.65 25.60 -24.55
C TYR A 314 26.54 25.65 -23.01
N SER A 315 25.48 25.06 -22.48
CA SER A 315 25.31 24.85 -21.03
C SER A 315 26.56 24.22 -20.38
N PRO A 316 26.94 24.61 -19.14
CA PRO A 316 26.36 25.65 -18.28
C PRO A 316 27.15 26.99 -18.33
N ASN A 317 27.84 27.29 -19.43
CA ASN A 317 28.86 28.33 -19.50
C ASN A 317 28.28 29.77 -19.45
N CYS A 318 28.53 30.50 -18.37
CA CYS A 318 28.03 31.86 -18.17
C CYS A 318 28.59 32.86 -19.20
N GLU A 319 27.76 33.81 -19.62
CA GLU A 319 28.15 35.01 -20.39
C GLU A 319 27.99 36.30 -19.57
N SER A 320 27.03 36.37 -18.64
CA SER A 320 26.97 37.39 -17.58
C SER A 320 26.72 36.78 -16.19
N CYS A 321 26.98 37.57 -15.15
CA CYS A 321 26.90 37.18 -13.74
C CYS A 321 26.02 38.14 -12.96
N TYR A 322 25.38 37.67 -11.89
CA TYR A 322 24.60 38.54 -11.00
C TYR A 322 25.47 39.59 -10.27
N GLU A 323 24.82 40.65 -9.77
CA GLU A 323 25.46 41.72 -8.99
C GLU A 323 26.24 41.17 -7.78
N GLY A 324 27.44 41.69 -7.52
CA GLY A 324 28.36 41.16 -6.52
C GLY A 324 29.26 40.01 -7.02
N MET A 325 29.23 39.69 -8.32
CA MET A 325 30.07 38.66 -8.94
C MET A 325 30.83 39.18 -10.17
N PHE A 326 31.84 38.44 -10.62
CA PHE A 326 32.61 38.69 -11.84
C PHE A 326 32.78 37.39 -12.64
N LEU A 327 32.90 37.52 -13.97
CA LEU A 327 33.10 36.38 -14.88
C LEU A 327 34.59 36.04 -14.97
N GLU A 328 34.96 34.81 -14.63
CA GLU A 328 36.31 34.26 -14.85
C GLU A 328 36.21 33.04 -15.77
N GLY A 329 36.70 33.18 -17.01
CA GLY A 329 36.52 32.16 -18.05
C GLY A 329 35.05 32.06 -18.48
N SER A 330 34.35 31.05 -17.98
CA SER A 330 32.92 30.81 -18.19
C SER A 330 32.16 30.53 -16.88
N SER A 331 32.73 30.93 -15.74
CA SER A 331 32.16 30.74 -14.40
C SER A 331 32.11 32.06 -13.64
N CYS A 332 31.02 32.28 -12.90
CA CYS A 332 30.82 33.47 -12.10
C CYS A 332 31.37 33.28 -10.68
N ASN A 333 32.26 34.18 -10.25
CA ASN A 333 32.92 34.15 -8.94
C ASN A 333 32.52 35.39 -8.12
N TYR A 334 32.40 35.25 -6.80
CA TYR A 334 32.02 36.36 -5.92
C TYR A 334 33.13 37.42 -5.80
N CYS A 335 32.74 38.70 -5.81
CA CYS A 335 33.62 39.82 -5.49
C CYS A 335 34.03 39.81 -3.99
N SER A 336 35.05 40.62 -3.65
CA SER A 336 35.44 40.84 -2.25
C SER A 336 34.34 41.49 -1.41
N SER A 337 34.38 41.31 -0.08
CA SER A 337 33.31 41.74 0.82
C SER A 337 32.99 43.23 0.71
N HIS A 338 31.70 43.56 0.60
CA HIS A 338 31.19 44.92 0.39
C HIS A 338 31.49 45.55 -0.99
N CYS A 339 31.98 44.76 -1.94
CA CYS A 339 32.07 45.13 -3.35
C CYS A 339 30.78 44.79 -4.09
N LYS A 340 30.32 45.72 -4.93
CA LYS A 340 29.12 45.61 -5.76
C LYS A 340 29.45 45.14 -7.19
N GLU A 341 30.52 45.70 -7.76
CA GLU A 341 31.06 45.37 -9.09
C GLU A 341 32.58 45.28 -8.96
N CYS A 342 33.20 44.19 -9.43
CA CYS A 342 34.65 44.01 -9.44
C CYS A 342 35.16 43.58 -10.84
N HIS A 343 36.45 43.76 -11.08
CA HIS A 343 37.12 43.18 -12.24
C HIS A 343 37.57 41.75 -11.97
N ASP A 344 38.09 41.54 -10.76
CA ASP A 344 38.55 40.28 -10.20
C ASP A 344 38.39 40.34 -8.66
N PHE A 345 38.62 39.22 -7.97
CA PHE A 345 38.46 39.11 -6.51
C PHE A 345 39.24 40.18 -5.71
N TYR A 346 40.37 40.68 -6.21
CA TYR A 346 41.24 41.66 -5.54
C TYR A 346 40.97 43.11 -5.98
N TYR A 347 40.22 43.35 -7.06
CA TYR A 347 40.05 44.69 -7.63
C TYR A 347 38.57 45.09 -7.78
N CYS A 348 38.06 45.74 -6.74
CA CYS A 348 36.71 46.29 -6.75
C CYS A 348 36.60 47.61 -7.54
N LEU A 349 35.53 47.73 -8.34
CA LEU A 349 35.20 48.88 -9.17
C LEU A 349 34.19 49.81 -8.48
N SER A 350 33.18 49.24 -7.80
CA SER A 350 32.17 49.98 -7.03
C SER A 350 31.71 49.21 -5.79
N CYS A 351 31.33 49.93 -4.73
CA CYS A 351 31.03 49.36 -3.41
C CYS A 351 29.56 49.43 -3.01
N GLU A 352 29.19 48.60 -2.04
CA GLU A 352 27.94 48.72 -1.27
C GLU A 352 27.77 50.11 -0.62
N ASP A 353 26.51 50.47 -0.40
CA ASP A 353 26.10 51.74 0.21
C ASP A 353 26.74 51.96 1.59
N GLY A 354 27.48 53.07 1.74
CA GLY A 354 28.22 53.40 2.96
C GLY A 354 29.66 52.90 3.02
N TYR A 355 30.17 52.25 1.97
CA TYR A 355 31.59 51.98 1.74
C TYR A 355 32.15 52.93 0.66
N ASN A 356 33.46 52.86 0.40
CA ASN A 356 34.13 53.60 -0.66
C ASN A 356 35.34 52.79 -1.15
N VAL A 357 35.58 52.76 -2.46
CA VAL A 357 36.75 52.09 -3.04
C VAL A 357 38.02 52.81 -2.59
N SER A 358 38.99 52.05 -2.09
CA SER A 358 40.27 52.57 -1.65
C SER A 358 41.31 51.47 -1.73
N ASP A 359 42.22 51.55 -2.70
CA ASP A 359 43.32 50.59 -2.90
C ASP A 359 42.79 49.16 -3.12
N GLY A 360 42.02 48.97 -4.20
CA GLY A 360 41.33 47.72 -4.55
C GLY A 360 40.10 47.36 -3.71
N ASP A 361 40.11 47.65 -2.39
CA ASP A 361 39.05 47.23 -1.46
C ASP A 361 37.96 48.28 -1.20
N CYS A 362 36.79 47.78 -0.78
CA CYS A 362 35.72 48.59 -0.18
C CYS A 362 35.95 48.87 1.31
N LYS A 363 36.29 50.12 1.63
CA LYS A 363 36.62 50.55 3.00
C LYS A 363 35.49 51.43 3.57
N LYS A 364 34.97 51.06 4.75
CA LYS A 364 33.75 51.65 5.36
C LYS A 364 33.90 53.14 5.63
N ASN A 365 32.91 53.95 5.27
CA ASN A 365 32.98 55.40 5.44
C ASN A 365 33.11 55.82 6.92
N LYS A 366 34.24 56.46 7.26
CA LYS A 366 34.41 57.18 8.53
C LYS A 366 33.39 58.33 8.58
N LYS A 367 32.32 58.16 9.36
CA LYS A 367 31.28 59.19 9.53
C LYS A 367 31.91 60.50 9.97
N SER A 368 31.83 61.53 9.12
CA SER A 368 32.09 62.91 9.53
C SER A 368 31.09 63.28 10.62
N ASP A 369 31.60 63.69 11.80
CA ASP A 369 30.84 63.63 13.04
C ASP A 369 29.89 64.84 13.23
N LYS A 370 28.89 64.93 12.35
CA LYS A 370 27.79 65.90 12.40
C LYS A 370 26.94 65.79 13.68
N SER A 371 27.20 64.80 14.55
CA SER A 371 26.67 64.67 15.91
C SER A 371 26.99 65.89 16.79
N LEU A 372 28.15 66.52 16.62
CA LEU A 372 28.58 67.64 17.49
C LEU A 372 27.69 68.88 17.33
N VAL A 373 27.32 69.21 16.08
CA VAL A 373 26.48 70.39 15.77
C VAL A 373 25.11 70.26 16.41
N LEU A 374 24.49 69.08 16.32
CA LEU A 374 23.15 68.83 16.88
C LEU A 374 23.14 68.95 18.41
N LYS A 375 24.20 68.49 19.08
CA LYS A 375 24.39 68.58 20.55
C LYS A 375 24.56 70.02 21.05
N ILE A 376 24.98 70.96 20.21
CA ILE A 376 25.19 72.38 20.58
C ILE A 376 23.99 73.24 20.17
N VAL A 377 23.42 73.04 18.97
CA VAL A 377 22.34 73.89 18.45
C VAL A 377 21.01 73.68 19.18
N ILE A 378 20.66 72.45 19.56
CA ILE A 378 19.41 72.16 20.28
C ILE A 378 19.33 72.89 21.64
N PRO A 379 20.30 72.77 22.58
CA PRO A 379 20.20 73.45 23.88
C PRO A 379 20.24 74.98 23.75
N ILE A 380 20.98 75.53 22.79
CA ILE A 380 20.97 76.98 22.52
C ILE A 380 19.59 77.43 22.00
N GLY A 381 19.00 76.70 21.05
CA GLY A 381 17.66 76.98 20.53
C GLY A 381 16.58 76.92 21.63
N LEU A 382 16.64 75.91 22.50
CA LEU A 382 15.73 75.80 23.65
C LEU A 382 15.92 76.93 24.67
N ALA A 383 17.16 77.36 24.94
CA ALA A 383 17.43 78.49 25.83
C ALA A 383 16.92 79.83 25.26
N VAL A 384 17.08 80.05 23.95
CA VAL A 384 16.51 81.21 23.24
C VAL A 384 14.97 81.17 23.28
N LEU A 385 14.36 80.02 23.00
CA LEU A 385 12.91 79.86 23.10
C LEU A 385 12.39 80.12 24.52
N ALA A 386 13.06 79.60 25.54
CA ALA A 386 12.69 79.79 26.94
C ALA A 386 12.80 81.28 27.37
N THR A 387 13.85 81.98 26.98
CA THR A 387 14.01 83.41 27.28
C THR A 387 12.97 84.27 26.54
N ILE A 388 12.61 83.93 25.30
CA ILE A 388 11.49 84.54 24.58
C ILE A 388 10.15 84.29 25.30
N ILE A 389 9.88 83.05 25.73
CA ILE A 389 8.66 82.71 26.49
C ILE A 389 8.60 83.50 27.81
N VAL A 390 9.70 83.59 28.56
CA VAL A 390 9.78 84.40 29.79
C VAL A 390 9.56 85.88 29.50
N PHE A 391 10.10 86.42 28.40
CA PHE A 391 9.88 87.81 28.00
C PHE A 391 8.43 88.08 27.58
N ILE A 392 7.79 87.14 26.87
CA ILE A 392 6.36 87.18 26.54
C ILE A 392 5.52 87.14 27.82
N PHE A 393 5.81 86.24 28.76
CA PHE A 393 5.14 86.20 30.07
C PHE A 393 5.34 87.48 30.88
N TYR A 394 6.53 88.08 30.85
CA TYR A 394 6.79 89.39 31.46
C TYR A 394 5.96 90.50 30.80
N CYS A 395 5.87 90.52 29.46
CA CYS A 395 5.05 91.48 28.72
C CYS A 395 3.55 91.29 28.99
N ILE A 396 3.07 90.04 29.06
CA ILE A 396 1.69 89.70 29.44
C ILE A 396 1.43 90.11 30.90
N ARG A 397 2.35 89.86 31.84
CA ARG A 397 2.24 90.30 33.24
C ARG A 397 2.21 91.83 33.33
N ARG A 398 3.05 92.54 32.57
CA ARG A 398 3.07 94.01 32.49
C ARG A 398 1.78 94.57 31.86
N LYS A 399 1.21 93.89 30.86
CA LYS A 399 -0.10 94.22 30.25
C LYS A 399 -1.26 93.92 31.21
N ARG A 400 -1.25 92.79 31.93
CA ARG A 400 -2.22 92.45 32.99
C ARG A 400 -2.18 93.43 34.16
N LEU A 401 -1.00 93.89 34.58
CA LEU A 401 -0.85 94.94 35.59
C LEU A 401 -1.37 96.32 35.11
N LYS A 402 -1.16 96.67 33.83
CA LYS A 402 -1.82 97.85 33.22
C LYS A 402 -3.34 97.69 33.18
N LEU A 403 -3.84 96.51 32.79
CA LEU A 403 -5.27 96.20 32.75
C LEU A 403 -5.91 96.19 34.13
N GLN A 404 -5.24 95.73 35.19
CA GLN A 404 -5.72 95.86 36.57
C GLN A 404 -5.78 97.32 37.03
N LYS A 405 -4.82 98.16 36.62
CA LYS A 405 -4.88 99.63 36.85
C LYS A 405 -5.99 100.33 36.05
N LEU A 406 -6.46 99.73 34.95
CA LEU A 406 -7.64 100.18 34.20
C LEU A 406 -8.95 99.63 34.78
N LYS A 407 -8.97 98.38 35.24
CA LYS A 407 -10.16 97.78 35.87
C LYS A 407 -10.50 98.46 37.20
N LYS A 408 -9.48 98.82 38.01
CA LYS A 408 -9.64 99.75 39.16
C LYS A 408 -10.11 101.18 38.80
N LYS A 409 -10.25 101.52 37.51
CA LYS A 409 -10.94 102.74 37.03
C LYS A 409 -12.33 102.46 36.42
N MET A 410 -12.70 101.21 36.22
CA MET A 410 -14.00 100.79 35.66
C MET A 410 -14.93 100.17 36.72
N ASP A 411 -14.39 99.55 37.77
CA ASP A 411 -15.14 99.03 38.94
C ASP A 411 -15.67 100.18 39.84
N LYS A 412 -16.21 101.25 39.25
CA LYS A 412 -16.77 102.42 39.92
C LYS A 412 -18.12 102.90 39.34
N THR A 413 -18.70 102.14 38.42
CA THR A 413 -19.97 102.44 37.74
C THR A 413 -20.76 101.14 37.50
N GLN A 414 -22.07 101.13 37.77
CA GLN A 414 -23.04 100.05 37.41
C GLN A 414 -22.83 98.70 38.15
N ILE A 415 -23.66 98.20 39.09
CA ILE A 415 -25.05 98.44 39.57
C ILE A 415 -26.17 97.76 38.74
N VAL A 416 -26.71 96.65 39.29
CA VAL A 416 -28.09 96.07 39.14
C VAL A 416 -28.42 95.41 37.76
N SER A 417 -29.14 94.27 37.64
CA SER A 417 -29.88 93.39 38.60
C SER A 417 -29.78 91.88 38.28
N SER A 418 -30.21 91.03 39.23
CA SER A 418 -30.74 89.65 39.06
C SER A 418 -32.24 89.68 38.65
N ASP A 419 -33.02 88.61 38.40
CA ASP A 419 -32.98 87.13 38.64
C ASP A 419 -33.47 86.37 37.35
N ILE A 420 -33.57 85.03 37.19
CA ILE A 420 -34.39 83.97 37.86
C ILE A 420 -33.83 82.56 37.52
N VAL A 421 -34.18 81.51 38.30
CA VAL A 421 -33.56 80.16 38.33
C VAL A 421 -34.63 79.02 38.35
N ASN A 422 -34.24 77.76 38.01
CA ASN A 422 -35.02 76.48 38.03
C ASN A 422 -36.05 76.31 36.88
N ILE A 423 -36.38 75.12 36.30
CA ILE A 423 -35.95 73.69 36.37
C ILE A 423 -36.37 73.00 35.01
N SER A 424 -36.02 71.80 34.52
CA SER A 424 -35.97 70.41 35.06
C SER A 424 -35.11 69.42 34.20
N LYS A 425 -35.22 68.10 34.45
CA LYS A 425 -34.82 66.92 33.62
C LYS A 425 -35.62 65.68 34.15
N PRO A 426 -35.64 64.46 33.52
CA PRO A 426 -35.59 64.02 32.10
C PRO A 426 -36.62 62.86 31.73
N THR A 427 -36.48 62.21 30.55
CA THR A 427 -36.65 60.72 30.30
C THR A 427 -37.96 60.08 29.69
N ILE A 428 -37.86 59.59 28.42
CA ILE A 428 -38.59 58.43 27.74
C ILE A 428 -40.13 58.68 27.42
N ILE A 429 -40.92 58.04 26.50
CA ILE A 429 -41.26 56.64 26.06
C ILE A 429 -41.58 56.54 24.51
N ILE A 430 -41.77 55.31 23.98
CA ILE A 430 -42.10 54.85 22.58
C ILE A 430 -43.63 54.82 22.25
N PRO A 431 -44.14 54.63 20.99
CA PRO A 431 -44.39 53.28 20.38
C PRO A 431 -44.32 53.15 18.81
N SER A 432 -44.64 51.94 18.25
CA SER A 432 -44.54 51.46 16.83
C SER A 432 -45.86 51.60 15.99
N PRO A 433 -46.09 51.05 14.72
CA PRO A 433 -46.08 49.59 14.34
C PRO A 433 -45.93 49.14 12.82
N SER A 434 -45.89 47.79 12.56
CA SER A 434 -46.42 46.98 11.39
C SER A 434 -45.93 47.14 9.91
N VAL A 435 -46.03 46.18 8.94
CA VAL A 435 -45.94 44.68 8.85
C VAL A 435 -46.02 44.19 7.35
N ASN A 436 -45.75 42.90 7.05
CA ASN A 436 -45.78 42.15 5.73
C ASN A 436 -44.48 42.21 4.86
N GLN A 437 -44.06 41.18 4.10
CA GLN A 437 -44.57 39.82 3.80
C GLN A 437 -43.40 38.79 3.62
N ILE A 438 -43.63 37.58 3.08
CA ILE A 438 -42.82 36.32 3.21
C ILE A 438 -42.78 35.61 1.81
N PRO A 439 -41.72 34.89 1.31
CA PRO A 439 -40.89 33.86 1.98
C PRO A 439 -39.37 33.73 1.59
N TYR A 440 -38.73 32.62 2.03
CA TYR A 440 -37.49 31.92 1.59
C TYR A 440 -37.37 31.75 0.05
N SER A 441 -36.22 31.79 -0.67
CA SER A 441 -34.84 31.23 -0.55
C SER A 441 -34.76 29.71 -0.86
N ILE A 442 -33.86 29.13 -1.70
CA ILE A 442 -32.65 29.56 -2.46
C ILE A 442 -32.61 28.72 -3.78
N PRO A 443 -32.19 29.23 -4.98
CA PRO A 443 -30.87 28.83 -5.52
C PRO A 443 -30.22 29.82 -6.55
N GLN A 444 -28.94 29.59 -6.88
CA GLN A 444 -28.23 29.75 -8.18
C GLN A 444 -26.73 30.05 -7.92
N GLY A 445 -25.77 29.63 -8.76
CA GLY A 445 -25.86 28.95 -10.07
C GLY A 445 -25.16 29.77 -11.15
N VAL A 446 -24.00 29.30 -11.63
CA VAL A 446 -23.15 30.04 -12.59
C VAL A 446 -23.70 29.90 -14.02
N PRO A 447 -23.84 30.99 -14.80
CA PRO A 447 -24.29 30.93 -16.18
C PRO A 447 -23.14 30.92 -17.20
N THR A 448 -23.17 29.98 -18.15
CA THR A 448 -22.39 30.01 -19.40
C THR A 448 -23.29 29.63 -20.58
N THR A 449 -23.45 30.52 -21.57
CA THR A 449 -24.32 30.28 -22.73
C THR A 449 -23.82 31.00 -23.99
N TYR A 450 -23.30 30.25 -24.96
CA TYR A 450 -23.19 30.58 -26.40
C TYR A 450 -22.83 29.27 -27.15
N SER A 451 -23.22 28.96 -28.39
CA SER A 451 -24.43 29.20 -29.20
C SER A 451 -24.15 28.58 -30.60
N GLN A 452 -25.06 27.80 -31.17
CA GLN A 452 -24.76 26.91 -32.33
C GLN A 452 -25.06 27.49 -33.74
N ALA A 453 -24.65 26.72 -34.75
CA ALA A 453 -25.17 26.64 -36.14
C ALA A 453 -24.64 27.68 -37.18
N PRO A 454 -24.73 27.43 -38.52
CA PRO A 454 -25.38 26.30 -39.22
C PRO A 454 -24.55 25.57 -40.31
N ILE A 455 -25.08 24.44 -40.84
CA ILE A 455 -24.56 23.71 -42.03
C ILE A 455 -25.73 23.29 -42.96
N PRO A 456 -25.61 23.46 -44.30
CA PRO A 456 -26.55 22.91 -45.31
C PRO A 456 -25.82 22.06 -46.42
N PRO A 457 -26.48 21.39 -47.40
CA PRO A 457 -26.66 19.92 -47.33
C PRO A 457 -26.46 19.12 -48.66
N TYR A 458 -26.80 17.80 -48.64
CA TYR A 458 -26.90 16.83 -49.76
C TYR A 458 -25.56 16.25 -50.31
N GLN A 459 -25.50 15.07 -50.95
CA GLN A 459 -26.53 14.18 -51.56
C GLN A 459 -26.44 12.69 -51.14
N GLN A 460 -27.50 11.92 -51.43
CA GLN A 460 -27.53 10.45 -51.42
C GLN A 460 -27.35 9.88 -52.84
N TYR A 461 -26.77 8.68 -53.00
CA TYR A 461 -27.02 7.79 -54.16
C TYR A 461 -26.95 6.30 -53.75
N ALA A 462 -27.38 5.41 -54.64
CA ALA A 462 -27.86 4.06 -54.29
C ALA A 462 -26.96 2.88 -54.73
N ASN A 463 -27.19 1.74 -54.09
CA ASN A 463 -26.70 0.38 -54.39
C ASN A 463 -26.93 -0.03 -55.88
N PRO A 464 -26.03 -0.85 -56.46
CA PRO A 464 -26.52 -2.13 -56.99
C PRO A 464 -25.61 -3.36 -56.71
N ASN A 465 -26.26 -4.49 -56.38
CA ASN A 465 -25.63 -5.80 -56.23
C ASN A 465 -24.98 -6.31 -57.53
N GLN A 466 -23.90 -7.09 -57.45
CA GLN A 466 -23.75 -8.32 -58.26
C GLN A 466 -22.71 -9.31 -57.72
N ASN A 467 -22.99 -10.61 -57.89
CA ASN A 467 -22.10 -11.72 -57.54
C ASN A 467 -21.04 -11.96 -58.63
N THR A 468 -19.80 -12.26 -58.24
CA THR A 468 -18.91 -13.18 -58.99
C THR A 468 -17.98 -13.92 -58.03
N SER A 469 -17.32 -14.99 -58.48
CA SER A 469 -16.79 -16.02 -57.59
C SER A 469 -15.43 -16.61 -58.04
N VAL A 470 -14.70 -17.18 -57.05
CA VAL A 470 -13.59 -18.15 -57.16
C VAL A 470 -12.28 -17.68 -57.83
N SER A 471 -11.18 -17.67 -57.07
CA SER A 471 -10.05 -18.62 -57.27
C SER A 471 -8.91 -18.49 -56.24
N ILE A 472 -8.26 -19.62 -55.93
CA ILE A 472 -7.04 -19.83 -55.12
C ILE A 472 -6.16 -20.75 -55.99
N PRO A 473 -4.85 -20.48 -56.27
CA PRO A 473 -3.73 -20.89 -55.38
C PRO A 473 -2.39 -20.11 -55.62
N PRO A 474 -1.17 -20.57 -55.21
CA PRO A 474 -0.77 -21.55 -54.17
C PRO A 474 0.25 -21.03 -53.13
N VAL A 475 0.45 -21.87 -52.10
CA VAL A 475 1.53 -21.83 -51.08
C VAL A 475 2.95 -21.94 -51.70
N TYR A 476 3.94 -21.32 -51.03
CA TYR A 476 5.36 -21.66 -51.17
C TYR A 476 5.96 -22.17 -49.85
N GLN A 477 6.75 -23.24 -49.91
CA GLN A 477 7.68 -23.70 -48.86
C GLN A 477 9.12 -23.52 -49.36
N TYR A 478 10.10 -23.23 -48.50
CA TYR A 478 11.50 -23.62 -48.78
C TYR A 478 12.32 -23.95 -47.51
N ASN A 479 13.39 -24.72 -47.71
CA ASN A 479 13.98 -25.62 -46.72
C ASN A 479 15.15 -25.06 -45.88
N ASN A 480 15.33 -25.70 -44.73
CA ASN A 480 16.56 -25.72 -43.90
C ASN A 480 17.75 -26.44 -44.60
N PRO A 481 19.01 -25.98 -44.43
CA PRO A 481 20.23 -26.75 -44.70
C PRO A 481 21.06 -27.04 -43.43
N SER A 482 21.83 -28.13 -43.42
CA SER A 482 22.63 -28.53 -42.24
C SER A 482 24.01 -29.14 -42.56
N GLN A 483 24.87 -29.16 -41.54
CA GLN A 483 26.09 -29.98 -41.34
C GLN A 483 27.48 -29.48 -41.82
N VAL A 484 28.44 -29.59 -40.90
CA VAL A 484 29.88 -29.91 -41.11
C VAL A 484 30.28 -30.98 -40.06
N ASN A 485 31.31 -31.79 -40.35
CA ASN A 485 31.67 -33.05 -39.66
C ASN A 485 33.01 -32.94 -38.83
N PRO A 486 33.58 -34.00 -38.18
CA PRO A 486 34.19 -33.84 -36.85
C PRO A 486 35.60 -34.49 -36.66
N ASN A 487 35.97 -34.76 -35.40
CA ASN A 487 37.05 -35.62 -34.84
C ASN A 487 38.32 -34.91 -34.30
N ILE A 488 38.68 -35.17 -33.03
CA ILE A 488 39.77 -36.12 -32.63
C ILE A 488 39.82 -36.33 -31.08
N GLN A 489 39.55 -37.58 -30.67
CA GLN A 489 40.10 -38.42 -29.58
C GLN A 489 40.33 -37.92 -28.11
N ASN A 490 39.84 -38.77 -27.17
CA ASN A 490 40.03 -38.86 -25.70
C ASN A 490 41.41 -39.53 -25.31
N PRO A 491 41.86 -39.72 -24.03
CA PRO A 491 41.10 -39.77 -22.74
C PRO A 491 41.72 -39.09 -21.47
N PRO A 492 41.03 -39.10 -20.30
CA PRO A 492 41.45 -38.43 -19.04
C PRO A 492 42.02 -39.36 -17.94
N VAL A 493 42.48 -38.79 -16.81
CA VAL A 493 42.99 -39.51 -15.62
C VAL A 493 42.54 -38.87 -14.28
N ALA A 494 41.98 -39.69 -13.38
CA ALA A 494 41.87 -39.55 -11.90
C ALA A 494 41.00 -38.43 -11.24
N TYR A 495 39.75 -38.82 -10.92
CA TYR A 495 38.93 -38.64 -9.70
C TYR A 495 39.57 -38.23 -8.35
N PRO A 496 38.78 -37.89 -7.30
CA PRO A 496 37.29 -37.78 -7.18
C PRO A 496 36.79 -36.35 -6.84
N GLN A 497 35.63 -35.85 -7.24
CA GLN A 497 34.23 -36.34 -7.18
C GLN A 497 33.59 -36.35 -5.78
N LEU A 498 32.79 -35.30 -5.51
CA LEU A 498 31.75 -35.24 -4.49
C LEU A 498 30.41 -35.62 -5.13
N TYR A 499 29.69 -36.55 -4.49
CA TYR A 499 28.30 -36.92 -4.79
C TYR A 499 27.42 -36.41 -3.62
N ASN A 500 26.17 -35.96 -3.80
CA ASN A 500 25.40 -35.75 -5.03
C ASN A 500 24.30 -34.70 -4.75
N ASN A 501 24.00 -33.81 -5.71
CA ASN A 501 22.66 -33.22 -5.79
C ASN A 501 21.79 -34.11 -6.70
N MET A 502 20.53 -34.31 -6.35
CA MET A 502 19.51 -34.71 -7.32
C MET A 502 18.85 -33.44 -7.86
N GLY A 503 18.67 -33.36 -9.17
CA GLY A 503 18.25 -32.13 -9.84
C GLY A 503 16.75 -31.90 -9.82
N ILE A 504 16.35 -30.62 -9.81
CA ILE A 504 14.99 -30.17 -10.09
C ILE A 504 14.90 -29.85 -11.60
N PRO A 505 13.84 -30.27 -12.32
CA PRO A 505 13.68 -29.95 -13.74
C PRO A 505 13.40 -28.46 -13.97
N SER A 506 14.15 -27.82 -14.85
CA SER A 506 13.97 -26.40 -15.20
C SER A 506 12.92 -26.21 -16.30
N ASN A 507 11.66 -26.57 -16.05
CA ASN A 507 10.51 -26.10 -16.84
C ASN A 507 9.18 -26.36 -16.11
N TYR A 508 8.54 -25.34 -15.54
CA TYR A 508 7.09 -25.23 -15.27
C TYR A 508 6.77 -23.82 -14.77
N ASN A 509 6.07 -23.00 -15.57
CA ASN A 509 5.37 -21.83 -15.06
C ASN A 509 4.00 -22.30 -14.56
N SER A 510 3.84 -22.36 -13.24
CA SER A 510 2.57 -22.54 -12.54
C SER A 510 2.77 -22.02 -11.11
N PRO A 511 1.81 -21.29 -10.51
CA PRO A 511 1.96 -20.80 -9.14
C PRO A 511 2.10 -21.99 -8.18
N THR A 512 3.18 -22.00 -7.40
CA THR A 512 3.40 -23.07 -6.43
C THR A 512 2.55 -22.81 -5.20
N VAL A 513 1.50 -23.62 -5.00
CA VAL A 513 0.67 -23.57 -3.79
C VAL A 513 1.55 -23.85 -2.57
N ILE A 514 1.50 -23.02 -1.53
CA ILE A 514 2.16 -23.31 -0.24
C ILE A 514 1.11 -23.49 0.85
N ASP A 515 0.94 -24.73 1.30
CA ASP A 515 -0.08 -25.18 2.26
C ASP A 515 0.53 -25.95 3.45
N HIS A 516 -0.30 -26.38 4.40
CA HIS A 516 0.14 -27.08 5.60
C HIS A 516 0.71 -28.49 5.35
N LEU A 517 0.30 -29.15 4.26
CA LEU A 517 0.77 -30.49 3.86
C LEU A 517 2.15 -30.39 3.20
N ASN A 518 2.34 -29.39 2.35
CA ASN A 518 3.50 -29.28 1.46
C ASN A 518 4.61 -28.35 1.99
N PHE A 519 4.31 -27.46 2.95
CA PHE A 519 5.23 -26.42 3.44
C PHE A 519 6.62 -26.94 3.81
N THR A 520 6.72 -28.10 4.47
CA THR A 520 8.02 -28.65 4.89
C THR A 520 8.91 -29.08 3.73
N THR A 521 8.32 -29.34 2.56
CA THR A 521 9.00 -29.74 1.32
C THR A 521 9.31 -28.53 0.43
N LEU A 522 8.36 -27.59 0.26
CA LEU A 522 8.55 -26.38 -0.56
C LEU A 522 9.32 -25.26 0.16
N VAL A 523 9.29 -25.23 1.49
CA VAL A 523 9.93 -24.23 2.36
C VAL A 523 10.92 -24.94 3.30
N PRO A 524 12.02 -25.53 2.76
CA PRO A 524 12.95 -26.38 3.50
C PRO A 524 13.81 -25.60 4.49
N VAL A 525 14.30 -26.31 5.51
CA VAL A 525 15.30 -25.79 6.46
C VAL A 525 16.64 -25.60 5.72
N ILE A 526 17.22 -24.42 5.88
CA ILE A 526 18.50 -24.03 5.28
C ILE A 526 19.62 -23.98 6.34
N GLN A 527 20.86 -23.86 5.87
CA GLN A 527 22.02 -23.58 6.70
C GLN A 527 22.56 -22.19 6.37
N LEU A 528 22.90 -21.42 7.41
CA LEU A 528 23.52 -20.10 7.26
C LEU A 528 25.01 -20.22 6.95
N ASP A 529 25.56 -19.19 6.30
CA ASP A 529 27.00 -19.05 6.06
C ASP A 529 27.79 -18.62 7.32
N SER A 530 29.11 -18.45 7.16
CA SER A 530 30.00 -18.02 8.25
C SER A 530 29.76 -16.59 8.75
N GLU A 531 29.01 -15.77 8.03
CA GLU A 531 28.54 -14.44 8.48
C GLU A 531 27.12 -14.47 9.04
N LYS A 532 26.55 -15.68 9.20
CA LYS A 532 25.19 -15.96 9.64
C LYS A 532 24.11 -15.42 8.67
N ALA A 533 24.39 -15.47 7.38
CA ALA A 533 23.47 -15.07 6.31
C ALA A 533 23.01 -16.26 5.46
N TYR A 534 21.98 -16.01 4.63
CA TYR A 534 21.66 -16.85 3.48
C TYR A 534 21.35 -15.93 2.29
N ASN A 535 21.98 -16.15 1.14
CA ASN A 535 21.96 -15.24 -0.01
C ASN A 535 22.29 -13.76 0.36
N GLY A 536 23.16 -13.56 1.36
CA GLY A 536 23.54 -12.24 1.89
C GLY A 536 22.55 -11.64 2.91
N ILE A 537 21.37 -12.24 3.08
CA ILE A 537 20.31 -11.75 3.98
C ILE A 537 20.53 -12.29 5.40
N LYS A 538 20.44 -11.40 6.40
CA LYS A 538 20.79 -11.66 7.82
C LYS A 538 19.66 -11.38 8.83
N LEU A 539 18.49 -10.97 8.34
CA LEU A 539 17.29 -10.59 9.11
C LEU A 539 16.07 -11.23 8.49
N CYS A 540 15.07 -11.61 9.29
CA CYS A 540 13.76 -12.09 8.85
C CYS A 540 12.78 -10.92 8.66
N MET A 541 12.21 -10.73 7.46
CA MET A 541 11.29 -9.60 7.20
C MET A 541 9.96 -9.63 7.97
N VAL A 542 9.55 -10.78 8.54
CA VAL A 542 8.29 -10.91 9.29
C VAL A 542 8.39 -10.37 10.73
N CYS A 543 9.53 -10.57 11.40
CA CYS A 543 9.76 -10.14 12.79
C CYS A 543 10.87 -9.08 12.94
N ASN A 544 11.63 -8.81 11.88
CA ASN A 544 12.81 -7.94 11.86
C ASN A 544 13.95 -8.36 12.81
N GLU A 545 13.96 -9.62 13.27
CA GLU A 545 15.03 -10.21 14.06
C GLU A 545 16.06 -10.94 13.19
N LYS A 546 17.25 -11.17 13.75
CA LYS A 546 18.32 -11.93 13.08
C LYS A 546 18.09 -13.42 13.17
N PHE A 547 18.61 -14.15 12.19
CA PHE A 547 18.60 -15.62 12.16
C PHE A 547 19.52 -16.28 13.20
N ASP A 548 20.23 -15.52 14.04
CA ASP A 548 21.44 -16.01 14.70
C ASP A 548 21.28 -16.62 16.09
N MET A 549 20.03 -16.95 16.46
CA MET A 549 19.65 -17.63 17.71
C MET A 549 18.64 -18.79 17.50
N ASP A 550 18.15 -19.01 16.28
CA ASP A 550 17.08 -19.97 15.96
C ASP A 550 17.60 -21.06 15.00
N PRO A 551 17.44 -22.38 15.29
CA PRO A 551 17.84 -23.45 14.40
C PRO A 551 16.89 -23.71 13.22
N ASP A 552 15.62 -23.26 13.26
CA ASP A 552 14.64 -23.48 12.19
C ASP A 552 14.59 -22.28 11.23
N ILE A 553 15.68 -22.04 10.50
CA ILE A 553 15.70 -21.04 9.42
C ILE A 553 15.31 -21.73 8.12
N ARG A 554 14.36 -21.15 7.37
CA ARG A 554 13.83 -21.71 6.12
C ARG A 554 13.90 -20.72 4.97
N ALA A 555 13.99 -21.21 3.74
CA ALA A 555 13.92 -20.38 2.55
C ALA A 555 12.70 -20.74 1.68
N LEU A 556 12.05 -19.72 1.13
CA LEU A 556 11.03 -19.90 0.08
C LEU A 556 11.68 -20.35 -1.24
N PRO A 557 10.90 -20.91 -2.20
CA PRO A 557 11.40 -21.25 -3.54
C PRO A 557 12.12 -20.11 -4.26
N CYS A 558 11.73 -18.85 -4.02
CA CYS A 558 12.41 -17.65 -4.53
C CYS A 558 13.76 -17.32 -3.84
N GLY A 559 14.31 -18.21 -3.02
CA GLY A 559 15.63 -18.09 -2.40
C GLY A 559 15.73 -17.13 -1.20
N HIS A 560 14.61 -16.68 -0.66
CA HIS A 560 14.57 -15.69 0.43
C HIS A 560 14.34 -16.34 1.81
N PRO A 561 15.19 -16.05 2.83
CA PRO A 561 15.18 -16.72 4.13
C PRO A 561 14.29 -16.04 5.18
N TYR A 562 13.76 -16.85 6.11
CA TYR A 562 12.90 -16.46 7.23
C TYR A 562 13.10 -17.41 8.42
N HIS A 563 12.70 -17.00 9.63
CA HIS A 563 12.45 -17.95 10.72
C HIS A 563 11.24 -18.83 10.37
N GLY A 564 11.32 -20.14 10.61
CA GLY A 564 10.36 -21.11 10.11
C GLY A 564 8.95 -20.91 10.66
N LYS A 565 8.82 -20.66 11.97
CA LYS A 565 7.54 -20.26 12.59
C LYS A 565 6.99 -18.95 12.01
N CYS A 566 7.85 -17.99 11.68
CA CYS A 566 7.41 -16.73 11.09
C CYS A 566 6.85 -16.92 9.67
N ILE A 567 7.52 -17.69 8.81
CA ILE A 567 7.07 -17.91 7.43
C ILE A 567 5.92 -18.92 7.34
N TYR A 568 5.83 -19.90 8.25
CA TYR A 568 4.64 -20.74 8.41
C TYR A 568 3.41 -19.89 8.78
N ASN A 569 3.54 -19.02 9.79
CA ASN A 569 2.45 -18.13 10.19
C ASN A 569 2.07 -17.11 9.10
N HIS A 570 3.01 -16.68 8.25
CA HIS A 570 2.74 -15.73 7.17
C HIS A 570 2.09 -16.38 5.93
N MET A 571 2.58 -17.55 5.51
CA MET A 571 2.11 -18.24 4.30
C MET A 571 0.92 -19.16 4.55
N VAL A 572 0.96 -19.96 5.62
CA VAL A 572 -0.02 -21.02 5.89
C VAL A 572 -1.16 -20.49 6.77
N VAL A 573 -0.84 -19.96 7.95
CA VAL A 573 -1.88 -19.51 8.91
C VAL A 573 -2.49 -18.16 8.52
N GLY A 574 -1.68 -17.24 8.01
CA GLY A 574 -2.09 -15.88 7.66
C GLY A 574 -2.57 -15.68 6.22
N GLY A 575 -2.55 -16.73 5.39
CA GLY A 575 -3.06 -16.72 4.02
C GLY A 575 -2.38 -15.73 3.05
N LYS A 576 -1.23 -15.13 3.38
CA LYS A 576 -0.71 -13.97 2.60
C LYS A 576 0.03 -14.33 1.32
N LYS A 577 0.37 -15.61 1.12
CA LYS A 577 0.98 -16.22 -0.08
C LYS A 577 2.06 -15.42 -0.83
N GLN A 578 2.76 -14.46 -0.22
CA GLN A 578 3.67 -13.55 -0.92
C GLN A 578 5.01 -13.36 -0.18
N CYS A 579 6.12 -13.37 -0.93
CA CYS A 579 7.45 -13.08 -0.40
C CYS A 579 7.65 -11.59 -0.09
N LEU A 580 7.99 -11.25 1.16
CA LEU A 580 8.19 -9.88 1.63
C LEU A 580 9.49 -9.19 1.15
N TYR A 581 10.35 -9.86 0.37
CA TYR A 581 11.56 -9.26 -0.22
C TYR A 581 11.43 -8.93 -1.70
N CYS A 582 10.71 -9.75 -2.46
CA CYS A 582 10.65 -9.68 -3.92
C CYS A 582 9.22 -9.63 -4.48
N SER A 583 8.20 -9.55 -3.61
CA SER A 583 6.77 -9.51 -3.93
C SER A 583 6.24 -10.69 -4.76
N MET A 584 7.07 -11.72 -5.02
CA MET A 584 6.68 -12.92 -5.74
C MET A 584 5.59 -13.66 -4.97
N GLY A 585 4.47 -13.88 -5.66
CA GLY A 585 3.34 -14.65 -5.19
C GLY A 585 3.56 -16.16 -5.27
N TYR A 586 2.75 -16.84 -4.49
CA TYR A 586 2.50 -18.27 -4.41
C TYR A 586 0.97 -18.43 -4.41
N ALA A 587 0.45 -19.65 -4.58
CA ALA A 587 -0.97 -19.94 -4.36
C ALA A 587 -1.21 -20.51 -2.94
#